data_AF-A0A2E6WZH8-F1
#
_entry.id   AF-A0A2E6WZH8-F1
#
_cell.length_a   1.000
_cell.length_b   1.000
_cell.length_c   1.000
_cell.angle_alpha   90.00
_cell.angle_beta   90.00
_cell.angle_gamma   90.00
#
_symmetry.space_group_name_H-M   'P 1'
#
loop_
_entity.id
_entity.type
_entity.pdbx_description
1 polymer ?
#
loop_
_entity_poly.entity_id
_entity_poly.type
_entity_poly.pdbx_seq_one_letter_code
_entity_poly.pdbx_strand_id
1 'polypeptide(L)'
;MSVKKRGAIPFEIEGQHYSLALTTNAMCRYQDKAGETMLAGLEVLQRDHGDLMRIRRIFWAALSEVETEEDAGDLIDAIGMTKAAEILGQAAFAAFPQPEADAAPAGKRRGVKPPRKTAAT
;
A
#
# COMPACT_ATOMS: atom_id res chain seq x y z
N MET A 1 -20.70 16.62 -11.14
CA MET A 1 -20.83 15.17 -11.40
C MET A 1 -19.75 14.47 -10.58
N SER A 2 -20.12 13.62 -9.61
CA SER A 2 -19.16 12.91 -8.77
C SER A 2 -18.62 11.71 -9.54
N VAL A 3 -17.42 11.83 -10.09
CA VAL A 3 -16.69 10.66 -10.60
C VAL A 3 -16.29 9.87 -9.37
N LYS A 4 -16.98 8.74 -9.10
CA LYS A 4 -16.51 7.76 -8.11
C LYS A 4 -15.06 7.44 -8.45
N LYS A 5 -14.12 7.91 -7.63
CA LYS A 5 -12.69 7.58 -7.76
C LYS A 5 -12.58 6.08 -7.54
N ARG A 6 -12.52 5.30 -8.62
CA ARG A 6 -12.30 3.84 -8.55
C ARG A 6 -11.03 3.59 -7.75
N GLY A 7 -11.09 2.67 -6.80
CA GLY A 7 -9.96 2.33 -5.93
C GLY A 7 -9.65 3.31 -4.79
N ALA A 8 -10.57 4.22 -4.47
CA ALA A 8 -10.45 5.07 -3.30
C ALA A 8 -10.79 4.28 -2.02
N ILE A 9 -9.89 4.30 -1.04
CA ILE A 9 -10.04 3.60 0.24
C ILE A 9 -10.50 4.61 1.29
N PRO A 10 -11.75 4.51 1.80
CA PRO A 10 -12.24 5.41 2.84
C PRO A 10 -11.64 5.03 4.19
N PHE A 11 -11.36 6.05 5.01
CA PHE A 11 -11.00 5.89 6.42
C PHE A 11 -11.50 7.11 7.22
N GLU A 12 -11.51 6.99 8.54
CA GLU A 12 -12.03 8.02 9.44
C GLU A 12 -11.02 8.30 10.55
N ILE A 13 -10.85 9.59 10.86
CA ILE A 13 -10.06 10.09 11.98
C ILE A 13 -10.94 11.08 12.73
N GLU A 14 -11.20 10.84 14.01
CA GLU A 14 -11.93 11.78 14.89
C GLU A 14 -13.28 12.27 14.31
N GLY A 15 -14.02 11.41 13.61
CA GLY A 15 -15.30 11.76 12.98
C GLY A 15 -15.19 12.44 11.61
N GLN A 16 -13.98 12.70 11.12
CA GLN A 16 -13.72 13.24 9.79
C GLN A 16 -13.42 12.11 8.79
N HIS A 17 -14.12 12.12 7.66
CA HIS A 17 -13.94 11.14 6.60
C HIS A 17 -12.86 11.57 5.61
N TYR A 18 -11.94 10.65 5.34
CA TYR A 18 -10.88 10.78 4.36
C TYR A 18 -10.96 9.67 3.33
N SER A 19 -10.33 9.87 2.17
CA SER A 19 -10.26 8.84 1.15
C SER A 19 -8.93 8.85 0.42
N LEU A 20 -8.15 7.78 0.57
CA LEU A 20 -6.88 7.60 -0.11
C LEU A 20 -7.13 7.04 -1.52
N ALA A 21 -6.69 7.74 -2.57
CA ALA A 21 -6.86 7.27 -3.94
C ALA A 21 -5.61 7.53 -4.80
N LEU A 22 -5.03 6.46 -5.37
CA LEU A 22 -3.89 6.55 -6.30
C LEU A 22 -4.37 6.92 -7.71
N THR A 23 -4.98 8.09 -7.84
CA THR A 23 -5.44 8.64 -9.13
C THR A 23 -4.27 9.03 -10.03
N THR A 24 -4.52 9.25 -11.33
CA THR A 24 -3.49 9.80 -12.24
C THR A 24 -2.88 11.10 -11.72
N ASN A 25 -3.69 12.01 -11.17
CA ASN A 25 -3.17 13.26 -10.63
C ASN A 25 -2.32 13.03 -9.37
N ALA A 26 -2.68 12.07 -8.52
CA ALA A 26 -1.86 11.69 -7.38
C ALA A 26 -0.51 11.12 -7.83
N MET A 27 -0.50 10.29 -8.88
CA MET A 27 0.73 9.75 -9.47
C MET A 27 1.64 10.85 -10.03
N CYS A 28 1.08 11.82 -10.75
CA CYS A 28 1.83 12.98 -11.24
C CYS A 28 2.39 13.83 -10.09
N ARG A 29 1.55 14.15 -9.10
CA ARG A 29 1.95 14.93 -7.91
C ARG A 29 3.09 14.27 -7.14
N TYR A 30 3.04 12.95 -6.98
CA TYR A 30 4.12 12.18 -6.40
C TYR A 30 5.39 12.26 -7.26
N GLN A 31 5.27 12.03 -8.56
CA GLN A 31 6.41 11.99 -9.47
C GLN A 31 7.14 13.33 -9.55
N ASP A 32 6.40 14.44 -9.64
CA ASP A 32 6.96 15.79 -9.65
C ASP A 32 7.79 16.09 -8.40
N LYS A 33 7.40 15.52 -7.25
CA LYS A 33 8.07 15.74 -5.96
C LYS A 33 9.21 14.76 -5.70
N ALA A 34 9.03 13.49 -6.05
CA ALA A 34 9.93 12.41 -5.71
C ALA A 34 11.01 12.16 -6.77
N GLY A 35 10.80 12.62 -8.01
CA GLY A 35 11.71 12.35 -9.13
C GLY A 35 11.67 10.90 -9.63
N GLU A 36 10.71 10.10 -9.16
CA GLU A 36 10.49 8.71 -9.56
C GLU A 36 8.99 8.45 -9.75
N THR A 37 8.64 7.38 -10.46
CA THR A 37 7.22 7.02 -10.62
C THR A 37 6.64 6.48 -9.32
N MET A 38 5.34 6.70 -9.08
CA MET A 38 4.66 6.15 -7.90
C MET A 38 4.76 4.62 -7.83
N LEU A 39 4.74 3.94 -8.98
CA LEU A 39 4.92 2.49 -9.05
C LEU A 39 6.29 2.04 -8.55
N ALA A 40 7.37 2.72 -8.96
CA ALA A 40 8.71 2.43 -8.46
C ALA A 40 8.80 2.66 -6.94
N GLY A 41 8.18 3.73 -6.45
CA GLY A 41 8.11 4.00 -5.01
C GLY A 41 7.38 2.88 -4.23
N LEU A 42 6.23 2.42 -4.73
CA LEU A 42 5.50 1.30 -4.13
C LEU A 42 6.30 -0.01 -4.14
N GLU A 43 7.02 -0.30 -5.23
CA GLU A 43 7.89 -1.48 -5.33
C GLU A 43 9.00 -1.46 -4.28
N VAL A 44 9.62 -0.30 -4.04
CA VAL A 44 10.61 -0.13 -2.97
C VAL A 44 9.97 -0.37 -1.60
N LEU A 45 8.79 0.19 -1.34
CA LEU A 45 8.09 0.00 -0.06
C LEU A 45 7.66 -1.45 0.20
N GLN A 46 7.44 -2.26 -0.83
CA GLN A 46 7.16 -3.69 -0.66
C GLN A 46 8.40 -4.47 -0.19
N ARG A 47 9.61 -3.97 -0.49
CA ARG A 47 10.88 -4.59 -0.08
C ARG A 47 11.39 -4.03 1.23
N ASP A 48 11.18 -2.73 1.44
CA ASP A 48 11.61 -1.99 2.62
C ASP A 48 10.47 -1.11 3.15
N HIS A 49 9.80 -1.61 4.18
CA HIS A 49 8.72 -0.90 4.86
C HIS A 49 9.20 0.25 5.76
N GLY A 50 10.52 0.47 5.86
CA GLY A 50 11.13 1.49 6.74
C GLY A 50 11.20 2.89 6.14
N ASP A 51 10.94 3.09 4.84
CA ASP A 51 11.01 4.42 4.22
C ASP A 51 9.75 5.26 4.52
N LEU A 52 9.74 5.84 5.71
CA LEU A 52 8.66 6.71 6.19
C LEU A 52 8.49 7.97 5.34
N MET A 53 9.57 8.51 4.79
CA MET A 53 9.49 9.68 3.91
C MET A 53 8.69 9.35 2.65
N ARG A 54 8.93 8.17 2.08
CA ARG A 54 8.20 7.71 0.90
C ARG A 54 6.74 7.41 1.22
N ILE A 55 6.43 6.75 2.33
CA ILE A 55 5.06 6.51 2.79
C ILE A 55 4.33 7.85 2.91
N ARG A 56 4.92 8.83 3.61
CA ARG A 56 4.36 10.18 3.81
C ARG A 56 4.08 10.89 2.49
N ARG A 57 5.02 10.86 1.54
CA ARG A 57 4.84 11.47 0.21
C ARG A 57 3.71 10.82 -0.59
N ILE A 58 3.55 9.50 -0.51
CA ILE A 58 2.45 8.82 -1.20
C ILE A 58 1.11 9.23 -0.60
N PHE A 59 1.00 9.27 0.73
CA PHE A 59 -0.20 9.76 1.41
C PHE A 59 -0.53 11.19 1.01
N TRP A 60 0.44 12.09 1.06
CA TRP A 60 0.29 13.48 0.62
C TRP A 60 -0.20 13.59 -0.82
N ALA A 61 0.37 12.79 -1.72
CA ALA A 61 -0.01 12.84 -3.12
C ALA A 61 -1.42 12.28 -3.37
N ALA A 62 -1.83 11.28 -2.59
CA ALA A 62 -3.07 10.52 -2.78
C ALA A 62 -4.28 11.02 -1.97
N LEU A 63 -4.07 11.92 -1.00
CA LEU A 63 -5.12 12.61 -0.26
C LEU A 63 -5.40 13.98 -0.91
N SER A 64 -6.68 14.31 -1.10
CA SER A 64 -7.08 15.60 -1.71
C SER A 64 -7.25 16.69 -0.65
N GLU A 65 -7.39 16.29 0.60
CA GLU A 65 -7.68 17.10 1.78
C GLU A 65 -6.41 17.65 2.46
N VAL A 66 -5.23 17.27 1.96
CA VAL A 66 -3.93 17.68 2.52
C VAL A 66 -3.19 18.62 1.57
N GLU A 67 -2.61 19.67 2.14
CA GLU A 67 -1.84 20.66 1.39
C GLU A 67 -0.35 20.30 1.40
N THR A 68 0.17 19.84 2.55
CA THR A 68 1.59 19.60 2.81
C THR A 68 1.93 18.14 3.14
N GLU A 69 3.20 17.75 2.99
CA GLU A 69 3.64 16.41 3.40
C GLU A 69 3.53 16.22 4.91
N GLU A 70 3.68 17.29 5.66
CA GLU A 70 3.54 17.34 7.11
C GLU A 70 2.10 17.01 7.51
N ASP A 71 1.08 17.59 6.86
CA ASP A 71 -0.33 17.26 7.12
C ASP A 71 -0.59 15.75 6.92
N ALA A 72 0.02 15.17 5.88
CA ALA A 72 -0.10 13.74 5.63
C ALA A 72 0.60 12.90 6.71
N GLY A 73 1.70 13.39 7.27
CA GLY A 73 2.38 12.79 8.42
C GLY A 73 1.50 12.80 9.65
N ASP A 74 0.87 13.94 9.96
CA ASP A 74 -0.03 14.07 11.11
C ASP A 74 -1.24 13.13 11.00
N LEU A 75 -1.78 12.95 9.79
CA LEU A 75 -2.85 11.97 9.56
C LEU A 75 -2.37 10.52 9.74
N ILE A 76 -1.15 10.20 9.31
CA ILE A 76 -0.54 8.87 9.53
C ILE A 76 -0.36 8.61 11.03
N ASP A 77 0.07 9.62 11.79
CA ASP A 77 0.23 9.51 13.24
C ASP A 77 -1.13 9.31 13.93
N ALA A 78 -2.18 10.02 13.49
CA ALA A 78 -3.52 9.91 14.04
C ALA A 78 -4.16 8.52 13.83
N ILE A 79 -3.95 7.88 12.66
CA ILE A 79 -4.46 6.51 12.40
C ILE A 79 -3.50 5.40 12.86
N GLY A 80 -2.23 5.75 13.07
CA GLY A 80 -1.15 4.83 13.34
C GLY A 80 -0.57 4.15 12.09
N MET A 81 0.75 3.91 12.12
CA MET A 81 1.52 3.39 10.99
C MET A 81 0.99 2.06 10.42
N THR A 82 0.58 1.13 11.28
CA THR A 82 0.02 -0.16 10.84
C THR A 82 -1.23 0.05 9.99
N LYS A 83 -2.13 0.95 10.42
CA LYS A 83 -3.36 1.21 9.68
C LYS A 83 -3.09 1.96 8.39
N ALA A 84 -2.15 2.89 8.41
CA ALA A 84 -1.68 3.58 7.21
C ALA A 84 -1.15 2.59 6.16
N ALA A 85 -0.31 1.62 6.57
CA ALA A 85 0.21 0.59 5.67
C ALA A 85 -0.91 -0.29 5.07
N GLU A 86 -1.91 -0.68 5.86
CA GLU A 86 -3.08 -1.42 5.37
C GLU A 86 -3.86 -0.64 4.30
N ILE A 87 -4.17 0.63 4.57
CA ILE A 87 -4.92 1.50 3.66
C ILE A 87 -4.13 1.70 2.35
N LEU A 88 -2.83 1.94 2.45
CA LEU A 88 -1.96 2.08 1.29
C LEU A 88 -1.92 0.81 0.45
N GLY A 89 -1.81 -0.37 1.09
CA GLY A 89 -1.84 -1.66 0.41
C GLY A 89 -3.16 -1.90 -0.33
N GLN A 90 -4.30 -1.57 0.30
CA GLN A 90 -5.62 -1.66 -0.33
C GLN A 90 -5.75 -0.70 -1.52
N ALA A 91 -5.25 0.54 -1.38
CA ALA A 91 -5.30 1.53 -2.45
C ALA A 91 -4.43 1.12 -3.64
N ALA A 92 -3.24 0.57 -3.37
CA ALA A 92 -2.36 0.02 -4.40
C ALA A 92 -3.01 -1.15 -5.14
N PHE A 93 -3.61 -2.10 -4.42
CA PHE A 93 -4.32 -3.24 -5.03
C PHE A 93 -5.52 -2.79 -5.88
N ALA A 94 -6.26 -1.78 -5.41
CA ALA A 94 -7.43 -1.29 -6.12
C ALA A 94 -7.09 -0.41 -7.34
N ALA A 95 -5.95 0.29 -7.32
CA ALA A 95 -5.48 1.11 -8.43
C ALA A 95 -4.77 0.28 -9.51
N PHE A 96 -4.05 -0.76 -9.09
CA PHE A 96 -3.32 -1.65 -9.98
C PHE A 96 -3.76 -3.09 -9.71
N PRO A 97 -4.76 -3.59 -10.45
CA PRO A 97 -5.12 -5.00 -10.40
C PRO A 97 -3.88 -5.79 -10.82
N GLN A 98 -3.26 -6.50 -9.88
CA GLN A 98 -2.22 -7.47 -10.23
C GLN A 98 -2.88 -8.54 -11.11
N PRO A 99 -2.26 -8.98 -12.23
CA PRO A 99 -2.66 -10.24 -12.83
C PRO A 99 -2.56 -11.31 -11.74
N GLU A 100 -3.61 -12.12 -11.57
CA GLU A 100 -3.69 -13.14 -10.51
C GLU A 100 -2.39 -13.94 -10.42
N ALA A 101 -1.53 -13.57 -9.48
CA ALA A 101 -0.54 -14.48 -8.97
C ALA A 101 -1.34 -15.46 -8.12
N ASP A 102 -1.51 -16.66 -8.66
CA ASP A 102 -2.06 -17.86 -8.01
C ASP A 102 -1.99 -17.74 -6.48
N ALA A 103 -3.15 -17.79 -5.86
CA ALA A 103 -3.29 -17.82 -4.42
C ALA A 103 -2.38 -18.89 -3.82
N ALA A 104 -1.24 -18.49 -3.27
CA ALA A 104 -0.50 -19.32 -2.33
C ALA A 104 -1.08 -19.03 -0.93
N PRO A 105 -1.93 -19.92 -0.37
CA PRO A 105 -2.43 -19.70 0.97
C PRO A 105 -1.27 -19.72 1.96
N ALA A 106 -1.19 -18.64 2.74
CA ALA A 106 -0.45 -18.61 3.98
C ALA A 106 -0.86 -19.82 4.86
N GLY A 107 0.13 -20.56 5.35
CA GLY A 107 -0.04 -21.46 6.49
C GLY A 107 -0.47 -22.89 6.17
N LYS A 108 0.50 -23.74 5.82
CA LYS A 108 0.58 -25.10 6.40
C LYS A 108 2.02 -25.58 6.40
N ARG A 109 2.65 -25.55 7.58
CA ARG A 109 3.79 -26.39 7.91
C ARG A 109 3.38 -27.84 7.66
N ARG A 110 3.70 -28.38 6.49
CA ARG A 110 3.51 -29.80 6.18
C ARG A 110 4.77 -30.51 6.66
N GLY A 111 4.62 -31.25 7.75
CA GLY A 111 5.70 -31.97 8.42
C GLY A 111 6.59 -32.73 7.44
N VAL A 112 7.89 -32.58 7.66
CA VAL A 112 8.93 -33.41 7.05
C VAL A 112 8.64 -34.87 7.42
N LYS A 113 8.25 -35.68 6.44
CA LYS A 113 8.29 -37.15 6.57
C LYS A 113 9.71 -37.60 6.21
N PRO A 114 10.41 -38.37 7.06
CA PRO A 114 11.75 -38.83 6.76
C PRO A 114 11.74 -39.83 5.58
N PRO A 115 12.82 -39.88 4.77
CA PRO A 115 12.88 -40.80 3.64
C PRO A 115 12.98 -42.26 4.12
N ARG A 116 12.07 -43.10 3.63
CA ARG A 116 12.14 -44.57 3.74
C ARG A 116 13.39 -45.06 2.99
N LYS A 117 14.35 -45.65 3.69
CA LYS A 117 15.38 -46.49 3.05
C LYS A 117 14.72 -47.79 2.57
N THR A 118 14.67 -47.95 1.26
CA THR A 118 14.40 -49.23 0.58
C THR A 118 15.62 -50.14 0.71
N ALA A 119 15.38 -51.38 1.09
CA ALA A 119 16.35 -52.47 1.07
C ALA A 119 16.51 -53.03 -0.34
N ALA A 120 17.76 -53.28 -0.74
CA ALA A 120 18.25 -54.11 -1.84
C ALA A 120 19.78 -54.19 -1.60
N THR A 121 20.50 -55.29 -1.61
CA THR A 121 20.30 -56.69 -2.02
C THR A 121 21.24 -57.54 -1.18
#